data_AF-A0A7C5BRM7-F1
#
_entry.id   AF-A0A7C5BRM7-F1
#
_cell.length_a   1.000
_cell.length_b   1.000
_cell.length_c   1.000
_cell.angle_alpha   90.00
_cell.angle_beta   90.00
_cell.angle_gamma   90.00
#
_symmetry.space_group_name_H-M   'P 1'
#
loop_
_entity.id
_entity.type
_entity.pdbx_description
1 polymer ?
#
loop_
_entity_poly.entity_id
_entity_poly.type
_entity_poly.pdbx_seq_one_letter_code
_entity_poly.pdbx_strand_id
1 'polypeptide(L)'
;MPSRKGDPPTKNLGECAVLACAVHRHMVAVLDDSDARTVAISRDTRVVTSMWIIAEARKNLSEVDSEAAERIYADLVATDMRLPQVESFIGWAYEMGLLE
;
A
#
# COMPACT_ATOMS: atom_id res chain seq x y z
N MET A 1 -2.93 -11.91 5.59
CA MET A 1 -2.26 -13.18 6.01
C MET A 1 -2.32 -14.06 4.78
N PRO A 2 -1.21 -14.50 4.17
CA PRO A 2 -1.25 -15.02 2.80
C PRO A 2 -2.21 -16.21 2.70
N SER A 3 -2.91 -16.27 1.58
CA SER A 3 -3.81 -17.34 1.20
C SER A 3 -3.04 -18.64 1.03
N ARG A 4 -3.52 -19.67 1.71
CA ARG A 4 -2.99 -21.02 1.70
C ARG A 4 -3.95 -21.90 0.92
N LYS A 5 -3.40 -22.95 0.31
CA LYS A 5 -4.18 -24.00 -0.33
C LYS A 5 -5.11 -24.62 0.72
N GLY A 6 -6.43 -24.46 0.54
CA GLY A 6 -7.45 -24.91 1.50
C GLY A 6 -8.17 -23.80 2.27
N ASP A 7 -7.79 -22.53 2.09
CA ASP A 7 -8.57 -21.42 2.64
C ASP A 7 -9.98 -21.38 2.05
N PRO A 8 -10.98 -20.97 2.85
CA PRO A 8 -12.34 -20.84 2.36
C PRO A 8 -12.40 -19.74 1.29
N PRO A 9 -13.26 -19.88 0.26
CA PRO A 9 -13.47 -18.87 -0.78
C PRO A 9 -13.83 -17.48 -0.23
N THR A 10 -14.26 -17.43 1.03
CA THR A 10 -14.68 -16.22 1.73
C THR A 10 -13.54 -15.42 2.36
N LYS A 11 -12.32 -15.97 2.44
CA LYS A 11 -11.20 -15.38 3.22
C LYS A 11 -10.83 -13.97 2.78
N ASN A 12 -10.86 -13.68 1.47
CA ASN A 12 -10.42 -12.39 0.90
C ASN A 12 -11.58 -11.59 0.29
N LEU A 13 -12.82 -11.79 0.75
CA LEU A 13 -13.99 -11.12 0.16
C LEU A 13 -13.91 -9.58 0.22
N GLY A 14 -13.35 -9.03 1.30
CA GLY A 14 -13.17 -7.57 1.44
C GLY A 14 -12.26 -7.00 0.35
N GLU A 15 -11.09 -7.61 0.15
CA GLU A 15 -10.11 -7.20 -0.86
C GLU A 15 -10.65 -7.41 -2.28
N CYS A 16 -11.35 -8.53 -2.52
CA CYS A 16 -12.04 -8.79 -3.78
C CYS A 16 -13.10 -7.73 -4.09
N ALA A 17 -13.85 -7.27 -3.07
CA ALA A 17 -14.83 -6.20 -3.25
C ALA A 17 -14.18 -4.85 -3.57
N VAL A 18 -13.08 -4.51 -2.89
CA VAL A 18 -12.28 -3.29 -3.18
C VAL A 18 -11.73 -3.34 -4.61
N LEU A 19 -11.13 -4.46 -5.01
CA LEU A 19 -10.59 -4.65 -6.37
C LEU A 19 -11.68 -4.61 -7.44
N ALA A 20 -12.80 -5.29 -7.23
CA ALA A 20 -13.91 -5.27 -8.18
C ALA A 20 -14.45 -3.85 -8.39
N CYS A 21 -14.57 -3.08 -7.30
CA CYS A 21 -14.97 -1.68 -7.33
C CYS A 21 -13.96 -0.83 -8.12
N ALA A 22 -12.67 -0.98 -7.84
CA ALA A 22 -11.61 -0.23 -8.50
C ALA A 22 -11.53 -0.51 -10.00
N VAL A 23 -11.59 -1.79 -10.39
CA VAL A 23 -11.64 -2.23 -11.80
C VAL A 23 -12.83 -1.60 -12.51
N HIS A 24 -14.04 -1.80 -11.98
CA HIS A 24 -15.28 -1.40 -12.64
C HIS A 24 -15.40 0.13 -12.77
N ARG A 25 -14.79 0.89 -11.86
CA ARG A 25 -14.89 2.35 -11.82
C ARG A 25 -13.63 3.08 -12.25
N HIS A 26 -12.64 2.35 -12.77
CA HIS A 26 -11.34 2.91 -13.18
C HIS A 26 -10.65 3.73 -12.07
N MET A 27 -10.67 3.21 -10.83
CA MET A 27 -10.06 3.85 -9.66
C MET A 27 -8.75 3.15 -9.26
N VAL A 28 -7.96 3.80 -8.40
CA VAL A 28 -6.77 3.21 -7.78
C VAL A 28 -7.18 2.51 -6.49
N ALA A 29 -6.74 1.25 -6.31
CA ALA A 29 -6.91 0.53 -5.05
C ALA A 29 -5.65 0.68 -4.18
N VAL A 30 -5.85 0.98 -2.90
CA VAL A 30 -4.79 1.02 -1.89
C VAL A 30 -4.85 -0.29 -1.11
N LEU A 31 -3.85 -1.15 -1.26
CA LEU A 31 -3.82 -2.49 -0.67
C LEU A 31 -2.41 -2.83 -0.19
N ASP A 32 -2.32 -3.24 1.07
CA ASP A 32 -1.06 -3.69 1.69
C ASP A 32 -0.92 -5.24 1.71
N ASP A 33 -1.91 -5.99 1.20
CA ASP A 33 -1.86 -7.45 1.10
C ASP A 33 -1.21 -7.93 -0.21
N SER A 34 -0.28 -8.89 -0.09
CA SER A 34 0.51 -9.44 -1.20
C SER A 34 -0.32 -10.19 -2.24
N ASP A 35 -1.38 -10.86 -1.82
CA ASP A 35 -2.19 -11.70 -2.70
C ASP A 35 -3.16 -10.83 -3.51
N ALA A 36 -3.74 -9.84 -2.85
CA ALA A 36 -4.58 -8.85 -3.51
C ALA A 36 -3.80 -8.07 -4.59
N ARG A 37 -2.51 -7.78 -4.35
CA ARG A 37 -1.63 -7.15 -5.35
C ARG A 37 -1.38 -8.04 -6.57
N THR A 38 -1.20 -9.35 -6.37
CA THR A 38 -1.02 -10.31 -7.48
C THR A 38 -2.25 -10.37 -8.37
N VAL A 39 -3.44 -10.41 -7.77
CA VAL A 39 -4.72 -10.38 -8.52
C VAL A 39 -4.89 -9.07 -9.27
N ALA A 40 -4.55 -7.93 -8.68
CA ALA A 40 -4.66 -6.63 -9.34
C ALA A 40 -3.76 -6.50 -10.58
N ILE A 41 -2.52 -6.99 -10.50
CA ILE A 41 -1.59 -7.03 -11.64
C ILE A 41 -2.20 -7.83 -12.79
N SER A 42 -2.79 -9.00 -12.50
CA SER A 42 -3.46 -9.81 -13.54
C SER A 42 -4.68 -9.15 -14.18
N ARG A 43 -5.21 -8.09 -13.57
CA ARG A 43 -6.41 -7.37 -14.00
C ARG A 43 -6.11 -5.95 -14.51
N ASP A 44 -4.84 -5.65 -14.76
CA ASP A 44 -4.38 -4.32 -15.20
C ASP A 44 -4.90 -3.18 -14.30
N THR A 45 -5.04 -3.46 -13.00
CA THR A 45 -5.56 -2.49 -12.03
C THR A 45 -4.40 -1.91 -11.26
N ARG A 46 -4.28 -0.57 -11.28
CA ARG A 46 -3.26 0.13 -10.49
C ARG A 46 -3.54 -0.09 -9.00
N VAL A 47 -2.59 -0.75 -8.34
CA VAL A 47 -2.56 -0.92 -6.89
C VAL A 47 -1.33 -0.26 -6.32
N VAL A 48 -1.54 0.50 -5.26
CA VAL A 48 -0.50 1.16 -4.47
C VAL A 48 -0.61 0.74 -3.02
N THR A 49 0.48 0.88 -2.27
CA THR A 49 0.51 0.56 -0.83
C THR A 49 0.36 1.83 -0.01
N SER A 50 0.09 1.68 1.28
CA SER A 50 0.11 2.81 2.22
C SER A 50 1.46 3.52 2.20
N MET A 51 2.57 2.78 2.13
CA MET A 51 3.92 3.34 2.02
C MET A 51 4.14 4.18 0.75
N TRP A 52 3.53 3.77 -0.37
CA TRP A 52 3.59 4.53 -1.62
C TRP A 52 2.89 5.89 -1.49
N ILE A 53 1.77 5.96 -0.77
CA ILE A 53 1.03 7.22 -0.55
C ILE A 53 1.90 8.23 0.19
N ILE A 54 2.65 7.80 1.21
CA ILE A 54 3.56 8.67 1.96
C ILE A 54 4.65 9.20 1.02
N ALA A 55 5.23 8.35 0.17
CA ALA A 55 6.27 8.75 -0.78
C ALA A 55 5.73 9.73 -1.83
N GLU A 56 4.53 9.52 -2.37
CA GLU A 56 3.91 10.45 -3.31
C GLU A 56 3.50 11.78 -2.67
N ALA A 57 3.03 11.74 -1.43
CA ALA A 57 2.78 12.96 -0.67
C ALA A 57 4.07 13.77 -0.54
N ARG A 58 5.18 13.12 -0.16
CA ARG A 58 6.50 13.75 -0.08
C ARG A 58 6.98 14.35 -1.41
N LYS A 59 6.65 13.74 -2.55
CA LYS A 59 7.02 14.26 -3.88
C LYS A 59 6.20 15.46 -4.31
N ASN A 60 4.89 15.39 -4.12
CA ASN A 60 3.96 16.28 -4.82
C ASN A 60 3.35 17.36 -3.91
N LEU A 61 3.38 17.18 -2.60
CA LEU A 61 2.83 18.14 -1.64
C LEU A 61 3.96 18.95 -1.03
N SER A 62 3.93 20.26 -1.25
CA SER A 62 4.95 21.20 -0.78
C SER A 62 5.10 21.25 0.75
N GLU A 63 4.04 20.89 1.46
CA GLU A 63 3.91 20.88 2.90
C GLU A 63 4.40 19.57 3.54
N VAL A 64 4.65 18.52 2.75
CA VAL A 64 5.17 17.25 3.22
C VAL A 64 6.67 17.22 2.95
N ASP A 65 7.45 17.62 3.95
CA ASP A 65 8.91 17.45 3.93
C ASP A 65 9.32 16.05 4.44
N SER A 66 10.62 15.79 4.49
CA SER A 66 11.15 14.49 4.92
C SER A 66 10.79 14.17 6.37
N GLU A 67 10.74 15.17 7.25
CA GLU A 67 10.39 14.96 8.65
C GLU A 67 8.89 14.66 8.80
N ALA A 68 8.03 15.34 8.03
CA ALA A 68 6.62 15.06 7.96
C ALA A 68 6.33 13.64 7.46
N ALA A 69 7.04 13.18 6.43
CA ALA A 69 6.91 11.83 5.91
C ALA A 69 7.31 10.76 6.96
N GLU A 70 8.40 10.97 7.71
CA GLU A 70 8.81 10.08 8.80
C GLU A 70 7.77 10.03 9.93
N ARG A 71 7.19 11.19 10.30
CA ARG A 71 6.10 11.24 11.29
C ARG A 71 4.86 10.49 10.83
N ILE A 72 4.43 10.69 9.59
CA ILE A 72 3.27 9.97 9.02
C ILE A 72 3.52 8.46 9.04
N TYR A 73 4.74 8.02 8.69
CA TYR A 73 5.12 6.61 8.79
C TYR A 73 5.05 6.10 10.24
N ALA A 74 5.60 6.83 11.20
CA ALA A 74 5.55 6.46 12.62
C ALA A 74 4.11 6.36 13.15
N ASP A 75 3.25 7.31 12.79
CA ASP A 75 1.83 7.31 13.15
C ASP A 75 1.11 6.10 12.56
N LEU A 76 1.41 5.75 11.31
CA LEU A 76 0.87 4.56 10.66
C LEU A 76 1.34 3.26 11.33
N VAL A 77 2.61 3.17 11.73
CA VAL A 77 3.13 2.03 12.50
C VAL A 77 2.41 1.92 13.85
N ALA A 78 2.07 3.03 14.49
CA ALA A 78 1.36 3.06 15.77
C ALA A 78 -0.11 2.58 15.68
N THR A 79 -0.68 2.44 14.47
CA THR A 79 -2.05 1.92 14.28
C THR A 79 -2.16 0.39 14.38
N ASP A 80 -1.08 -0.31 14.71
CA ASP A 80 -0.96 -1.78 14.68
C ASP A 80 -1.26 -2.40 13.30
N MET A 81 -1.28 -1.58 12.25
CA MET A 81 -1.38 -2.06 10.87
C MET A 81 -0.09 -2.80 10.48
N ARG A 82 -0.26 -3.85 9.66
CA ARG A 82 0.86 -4.65 9.16
C ARG A 82 1.61 -3.91 8.06
N LEU A 83 2.55 -3.06 8.47
CA LEU A 83 3.41 -2.26 7.59
C LEU A 83 4.86 -2.79 7.60
N PRO A 84 5.66 -2.51 6.55
CA PRO A 84 7.11 -2.73 6.60
C PRO A 84 7.72 -1.99 7.79
N GLN A 85 8.47 -2.71 8.62
CA GLN A 85 9.19 -2.14 9.76
C GLN A 85 10.59 -1.75 9.29
N VAL A 86 10.81 -0.45 9.12
CA VAL A 86 12.05 0.15 8.62
C VAL A 86 12.56 1.20 9.60
N GLU A 87 13.89 1.38 9.65
CA GLU A 87 14.53 2.35 10.56
C GLU A 87 14.29 3.80 10.14
N SER A 88 14.21 4.05 8.83
CA SER A 88 13.87 5.35 8.24
C SER A 88 12.98 5.10 7.02
N PHE A 89 11.81 5.73 7.02
CA PHE A 89 10.92 5.71 5.87
C PHE A 89 11.59 6.31 4.64
N ILE A 90 12.28 7.43 4.79
CA ILE A 90 12.91 8.14 3.68
C ILE A 90 14.03 7.31 3.05
N GLY A 91 14.92 6.74 3.88
CA GLY A 91 15.99 5.86 3.39
C GLY A 91 15.42 4.67 2.64
N TRP A 92 14.44 3.99 3.23
CA TRP A 92 13.73 2.89 2.58
C TRP A 92 13.04 3.30 1.27
N ALA A 93 12.42 4.49 1.22
CA ALA A 93 11.72 4.95 0.03
C ALA A 93 12.68 5.23 -1.14
N TYR A 94 13.90 5.73 -0.89
CA TYR A 94 14.94 5.81 -1.92
C TYR A 94 15.42 4.43 -2.37
N GLU A 95 15.67 3.51 -1.44
CA GLU A 95 16.09 2.13 -1.78
C GLU A 95 15.07 1.40 -2.66
N MET A 96 13.79 1.66 -2.41
CA MET A 96 12.69 1.09 -3.18
C MET A 96 12.40 1.83 -4.50
N GLY A 97 13.16 2.88 -4.84
CA GLY A 97 12.93 3.73 -6.01
C GLY A 97 11.59 4.47 -5.98
N LEU A 98 11.05 4.68 -4.78
CA LEU A 98 9.82 5.44 -4.56
C LEU A 98 10.07 6.93 -4.42
N LEU A 99 11.30 7.36 -4.15
CA LEU A 99 11.78 8.74 -4.18
C LEU A 99 13.00 8.84 -5.13
N GLU A 100 13.23 10.01 -5.71
CA GLU A 100 14.33 10.33 -6.65
C GLU A 100 15.20 11.46 -6.11
#